data_AF-A0A0J7XLA8-F1
#
_entry.id   AF-A0A0J7XLA8-F1
#
_cell.length_a   1.000
_cell.length_b   1.000
_cell.length_c   1.000
_cell.angle_alpha   90.00
_cell.angle_beta   90.00
_cell.angle_gamma   90.00
#
_symmetry.space_group_name_H-M   'P 1'
#
loop_
_entity.id
_entity.type
_entity.pdbx_description
1 polymer ?
#
loop_
_entity_poly.entity_id
_entity_poly.type
_entity_poly.pdbx_seq_one_letter_code
_entity_poly.pdbx_strand_id
1 'polypeptide(L)'
;MRSLTSPKNPGARSIFSLLVGHDVSLSRAAWSSQIRDLAETERPALERSGHAAALAAIGRAVYAAQVETLCETVDGSKRTATQCDALPQVLERWRTQASRLDWTAFLEDMHDKSEFSPVVSIALRDTLSWIRAGHSDPMRIEEVYRNAEISRKTVARGCRSPNSASISARTGTMITIRSARRCTIVGTGWRCCSEIWSAHEEAAERLPTL
;
A
#
# COMPACT_ATOMS: atom_id res chain seq x y z
N MET A 1 25.00 -1.62 17.49
CA MET A 1 23.88 -2.42 16.92
C MET A 1 23.82 -3.87 17.40
N ARG A 2 24.90 -4.50 17.89
CA ARG A 2 24.87 -5.92 18.34
C ARG A 2 24.08 -6.21 19.63
N SER A 3 23.67 -5.18 20.37
CA SER A 3 23.01 -5.29 21.67
C SER A 3 21.53 -4.88 21.64
N LEU A 4 20.93 -4.73 20.45
CA LEU A 4 19.51 -4.39 20.34
C LEU A 4 18.66 -5.62 20.70
N THR A 5 17.68 -5.41 21.56
CA THR A 5 16.71 -6.42 21.99
C THR A 5 15.39 -6.23 21.25
N SER A 6 14.61 -7.30 21.15
CA SER A 6 13.30 -7.22 20.50
C SER A 6 12.34 -6.36 21.33
N PRO A 7 11.59 -5.41 20.73
CA PRO A 7 10.59 -4.62 21.43
C PRO A 7 9.47 -5.48 22.04
N LYS A 8 9.13 -6.61 21.41
CA LYS A 8 8.12 -7.56 21.89
C LYS A 8 8.67 -8.58 22.87
N ASN A 9 9.97 -8.83 22.84
CA ASN A 9 10.63 -9.77 23.75
C ASN A 9 11.99 -9.19 24.19
N PRO A 10 12.04 -8.41 25.28
CA PRO A 10 13.26 -7.76 25.75
C PRO A 10 14.41 -8.72 26.09
N GLY A 11 14.11 -10.01 26.30
CA GLY A 11 15.12 -11.05 26.54
C GLY A 11 15.71 -11.67 25.27
N ALA A 12 15.15 -11.39 24.09
CA ALA A 12 15.63 -11.87 22.80
C ALA A 12 16.39 -10.78 22.03
N ARG A 13 17.34 -11.20 21.19
CA ARG A 13 18.03 -10.30 20.26
C ARG A 13 17.06 -9.84 19.17
N SER A 14 17.13 -8.56 18.80
CA SER A 14 16.40 -8.02 17.65
C SER A 14 16.98 -8.56 16.34
N ILE A 15 16.15 -8.67 15.30
CA ILE A 15 16.57 -8.96 13.93
C ILE A 15 17.74 -8.08 13.48
N PHE A 16 17.74 -6.78 13.84
CA PHE A 16 18.83 -5.89 13.48
C PHE A 16 20.16 -6.29 14.11
N SER A 17 20.13 -6.85 15.33
CA SER A 17 21.33 -7.43 15.96
C SER A 17 21.76 -8.72 15.26
N LEU A 18 20.81 -9.56 14.86
CA LEU A 18 21.07 -10.84 14.19
C LEU A 18 21.62 -10.68 12.77
N LEU A 19 21.26 -9.59 12.09
CA LEU A 19 21.77 -9.28 10.75
C LEU A 19 23.23 -8.76 10.77
N VAL A 20 23.76 -8.32 11.92
CA VAL A 20 25.13 -7.80 11.99
C VAL A 20 26.15 -8.90 11.70
N GLY A 21 26.88 -8.76 10.59
CA GLY A 21 27.92 -9.70 10.19
C GLY A 21 27.44 -10.81 9.24
N HIS A 22 26.17 -10.80 8.84
CA HIS A 22 25.66 -11.63 7.77
C HIS A 22 25.61 -10.84 6.45
N ASP A 23 26.08 -11.43 5.36
CA ASP A 23 25.90 -10.86 4.03
C ASP A 23 24.47 -11.12 3.56
N VAL A 24 23.66 -10.06 3.52
CA VAL A 24 22.27 -10.07 3.02
C VAL A 24 22.11 -9.28 1.72
N SER A 25 23.21 -9.03 0.99
CA SER A 25 23.21 -8.25 -0.25
C SER A 25 22.29 -8.80 -1.34
N LEU A 26 22.03 -10.11 -1.34
CA LEU A 26 21.13 -10.79 -2.28
C LEU A 26 19.64 -10.63 -1.91
N SER A 27 19.34 -10.13 -0.71
CA SER A 27 17.97 -9.94 -0.25
C SER A 27 17.36 -8.66 -0.83
N ARG A 28 16.37 -8.84 -1.70
CA ARG A 28 15.63 -7.72 -2.32
C ARG A 28 14.54 -7.12 -1.44
N ALA A 29 14.15 -7.81 -0.37
CA ALA A 29 13.10 -7.37 0.54
C ALA A 29 13.43 -7.79 1.98
N ALA A 30 12.95 -7.02 2.96
CA ALA A 30 13.17 -7.27 4.38
C ALA A 30 12.58 -8.61 4.89
N TRP A 31 11.71 -9.24 4.11
CA TRP A 31 11.06 -10.53 4.40
C TRP A 31 11.53 -11.66 3.46
N SER A 32 12.68 -11.49 2.80
CA SER A 32 13.29 -12.55 1.98
C SER A 32 13.53 -13.84 2.80
N SER A 33 13.66 -14.99 2.15
CA SER A 33 14.01 -16.25 2.83
C SER A 33 15.28 -16.10 3.67
N GLN A 34 16.32 -15.49 3.11
CA GLN A 34 17.60 -15.26 3.79
C GLN A 34 17.45 -14.47 5.10
N ILE A 35 16.64 -13.41 5.11
CA ILE A 35 16.41 -12.62 6.34
C ILE A 35 15.50 -13.38 7.32
N ARG A 36 14.49 -14.09 6.81
CA ARG A 36 13.60 -14.92 7.65
C ARG A 36 14.34 -16.05 8.35
N ASP A 37 15.33 -16.63 7.70
CA ASP A 37 16.13 -17.71 8.27
C ASP A 37 16.92 -17.25 9.50
N LEU A 38 17.36 -15.99 9.48
CA LEU A 38 18.07 -15.33 10.58
C LEU A 38 17.14 -14.77 11.66
N ALA A 39 15.84 -14.65 11.39
CA ALA A 39 14.93 -13.89 12.23
C ALA A 39 14.45 -14.57 13.52
N GLU A 40 14.95 -15.77 13.82
CA GLU A 40 14.63 -16.53 15.05
C GLU A 40 13.15 -16.36 15.48
N THR A 41 12.89 -15.65 16.58
CA THR A 41 11.56 -15.42 17.17
C THR A 41 10.72 -14.35 16.46
N GLU A 42 11.34 -13.45 15.69
CA GLU A 42 10.67 -12.38 14.94
C GLU A 42 10.24 -12.83 13.53
N ARG A 43 10.60 -14.06 13.12
CA ARG A 43 10.24 -14.65 11.83
C ARG A 43 8.75 -14.53 11.49
N PRO A 44 7.78 -14.87 12.38
CA PRO A 44 6.36 -14.80 12.04
C PRO A 44 5.88 -13.38 11.73
N ALA A 45 6.42 -12.37 12.43
CA ALA A 45 6.07 -10.97 12.20
C ALA A 45 6.63 -10.46 10.86
N LEU A 46 7.83 -10.91 10.47
CA LEU A 46 8.40 -10.60 9.15
C LEU A 46 7.62 -11.25 8.01
N GLU A 47 7.14 -12.48 8.19
CA GLU A 47 6.28 -13.14 7.20
C GLU A 47 4.96 -12.41 7.00
N ARG A 48 4.30 -12.03 8.10
CA ARG A 48 3.07 -11.22 8.03
C ARG A 48 3.32 -9.87 7.39
N SER A 49 4.46 -9.23 7.65
CA SER A 49 4.87 -7.98 6.99
C SER A 49 4.99 -8.17 5.47
N GLY A 50 5.55 -9.29 5.01
CA GLY A 50 5.59 -9.64 3.59
C GLY A 50 4.20 -9.88 2.98
N HIS A 51 3.29 -10.53 3.71
CA HIS A 51 1.90 -10.69 3.27
C HIS A 51 1.16 -9.35 3.19
N ALA A 52 1.38 -8.45 4.16
CA ALA A 52 0.81 -7.11 4.17
C ALA A 52 1.36 -6.23 3.03
N ALA A 53 2.66 -6.34 2.73
CA ALA A 53 3.27 -5.67 1.58
C ALA A 53 2.68 -6.13 0.24
N ALA A 54 2.42 -7.44 0.09
CA ALA A 54 1.73 -7.98 -1.09
C ALA A 54 0.29 -7.45 -1.21
N LEU A 55 -0.45 -7.38 -0.09
CA LEU A 55 -1.78 -6.77 -0.06
C LEU A 55 -1.74 -5.29 -0.47
N ALA A 56 -0.76 -4.53 0.02
CA ALA A 56 -0.59 -3.13 -0.33
C ALA A 56 -0.25 -2.93 -1.82
N ALA A 57 0.54 -3.82 -2.42
CA ALA A 57 0.84 -3.80 -3.85
C ALA A 57 -0.44 -4.00 -4.70
N ILE A 58 -1.25 -4.99 -4.35
CA ILE A 58 -2.55 -5.22 -5.00
C ILE A 58 -3.47 -4.01 -4.79
N GLY A 59 -3.56 -3.50 -3.57
CA GLY A 59 -4.43 -2.37 -3.26
C GLY A 59 -4.09 -1.11 -4.05
N ARG A 60 -2.82 -0.87 -4.37
CA ARG A 60 -2.40 0.21 -5.29
C ARG A 60 -2.80 -0.05 -6.73
N ALA A 61 -2.60 -1.27 -7.23
CA ALA A 61 -2.98 -1.62 -8.61
C ALA A 61 -4.49 -1.53 -8.82
N VAL A 62 -5.29 -1.99 -7.86
CA VAL A 62 -6.75 -1.84 -7.86
C VAL A 62 -7.14 -0.37 -7.93
N TYR A 63 -6.57 0.48 -7.07
CA TYR A 63 -6.84 1.91 -7.09
C TYR A 63 -6.49 2.55 -8.45
N ALA A 64 -5.33 2.21 -9.02
CA ALA A 64 -4.90 2.73 -10.32
C ALA A 64 -5.88 2.32 -11.44
N ALA A 65 -6.30 1.06 -11.49
CA ALA A 65 -7.29 0.57 -12.45
C ALA A 65 -8.67 1.22 -12.27
N GLN A 66 -9.11 1.46 -11.02
CA GLN A 66 -10.36 2.18 -10.75
C GLN A 66 -10.30 3.63 -11.24
N VAL A 67 -9.19 4.35 -10.97
CA VAL A 67 -9.01 5.73 -11.43
C VAL A 67 -9.03 5.81 -12.96
N GLU A 68 -8.38 4.85 -13.63
CA GLU A 68 -8.40 4.76 -15.09
C GLU A 68 -9.81 4.54 -15.63
N THR A 69 -10.53 3.55 -15.08
CA THR A 69 -11.92 3.24 -15.46
C THR A 69 -12.85 4.42 -15.22
N LEU A 70 -12.73 5.12 -14.10
CA LEU A 70 -13.56 6.29 -13.77
C LEU A 70 -13.26 7.48 -14.70
N CYS A 71 -11.99 7.72 -15.04
CA CYS A 71 -11.66 8.78 -16.01
C CYS A 71 -12.21 8.50 -17.41
N GLU A 72 -12.27 7.23 -17.82
CA GLU A 72 -12.87 6.87 -19.10
C GLU A 72 -14.41 7.00 -19.05
N THR A 73 -15.05 6.42 -18.04
CA THR A 73 -16.51 6.29 -17.96
C THR A 73 -17.22 7.57 -17.51
N VAL A 74 -16.61 8.36 -16.62
CA VAL A 74 -17.22 9.57 -16.04
C VAL A 74 -16.72 10.84 -16.74
N ASP A 75 -15.40 10.94 -16.95
CA ASP A 75 -14.81 12.15 -17.55
C ASP A 75 -14.78 12.10 -19.09
N GLY A 76 -15.16 10.96 -19.69
CA GLY A 76 -15.14 10.75 -21.14
C GLY A 76 -13.72 10.80 -21.75
N SER A 77 -12.69 10.74 -20.91
CA SER A 77 -11.30 10.84 -21.34
C SER A 77 -10.82 9.50 -21.85
N LYS A 78 -10.54 9.40 -23.16
CA LYS A 78 -9.88 8.21 -23.75
C LYS A 78 -8.46 8.10 -23.21
N ARG A 79 -8.29 7.40 -22.08
CA ARG A 79 -6.98 7.02 -21.55
C ARG A 79 -6.59 5.63 -22.05
N THR A 80 -5.30 5.34 -22.02
CA THR A 80 -4.79 4.01 -22.32
C THR A 80 -5.23 3.03 -21.23
N ALA A 81 -5.55 1.79 -21.59
CA ALA A 81 -5.98 0.73 -20.67
C ALA A 81 -4.83 0.14 -19.81
N THR A 82 -3.76 0.90 -19.59
CA THR A 82 -2.48 0.41 -19.09
C THR A 82 -2.57 -0.18 -17.69
N GLN A 83 -3.28 0.47 -16.78
CA GLN A 83 -3.41 -0.01 -15.39
C GLN A 83 -4.39 -1.18 -15.30
N CYS A 84 -5.46 -1.14 -16.10
CA CYS A 84 -6.40 -2.25 -16.23
C CYS A 84 -5.70 -3.52 -16.78
N ASP A 85 -4.84 -3.38 -17.79
CA ASP A 85 -4.08 -4.48 -18.40
C ASP A 85 -2.96 -5.01 -17.49
N ALA A 86 -2.40 -4.17 -16.63
CA ALA A 86 -1.37 -4.56 -15.66
C ALA A 86 -1.95 -5.29 -14.44
N LEU A 87 -3.20 -5.02 -14.06
CA LEU A 87 -3.83 -5.57 -12.86
C LEU A 87 -3.81 -7.12 -12.82
N PRO A 88 -4.16 -7.86 -13.88
CA PRO A 88 -4.06 -9.32 -13.89
C PRO A 88 -2.65 -9.84 -13.53
N GLN A 89 -1.60 -9.16 -14.02
CA GLN A 89 -0.21 -9.56 -13.74
C GLN A 89 0.18 -9.33 -12.28
N VAL A 90 -0.28 -8.22 -11.69
CA VAL A 90 -0.09 -7.93 -10.26
C VAL A 90 -0.83 -8.95 -9.40
N LEU A 91 -2.07 -9.31 -9.78
CA LEU A 91 -2.86 -10.31 -9.08
C LEU A 91 -2.18 -11.69 -9.16
N GLU A 92 -1.76 -12.13 -10.33
CA GLU A 92 -1.07 -13.40 -10.49
C GLU A 92 0.17 -13.49 -9.60
N ARG A 93 0.96 -12.41 -9.56
CA ARG A 93 2.18 -12.36 -8.77
C ARG A 93 1.94 -12.38 -7.25
N TRP A 94 0.94 -11.65 -6.77
CA TRP A 94 0.84 -11.33 -5.32
C TRP A 94 -0.36 -11.96 -4.62
N ARG A 95 -1.38 -12.46 -5.34
CA ARG A 95 -2.64 -12.95 -4.76
C ARG A 95 -2.40 -14.03 -3.72
N THR A 96 -1.59 -15.04 -4.05
CA THR A 96 -1.28 -16.17 -3.16
C THR A 96 -0.57 -15.73 -1.88
N GLN A 97 0.32 -14.74 -1.98
CA GLN A 97 1.04 -14.21 -0.82
C GLN A 97 0.14 -13.32 0.04
N ALA A 98 -0.66 -12.45 -0.59
CA ALA A 98 -1.57 -11.54 0.12
C ALA A 98 -2.71 -12.30 0.83
N SER A 99 -3.25 -13.36 0.22
CA SER A 99 -4.37 -14.13 0.79
C SER A 99 -4.03 -14.82 2.12
N ARG A 100 -2.74 -15.10 2.34
CA ARG A 100 -2.17 -15.67 3.58
C ARG A 100 -2.04 -14.66 4.73
N LEU A 101 -2.35 -13.38 4.50
CA LEU A 101 -2.30 -12.38 5.57
C LEU A 101 -3.33 -12.70 6.66
N ASP A 102 -2.86 -13.05 7.85
CA ASP A 102 -3.71 -13.02 9.04
C ASP A 102 -3.88 -11.56 9.47
N TRP A 103 -5.07 -11.02 9.23
CA TRP A 103 -5.39 -9.62 9.53
C TRP A 103 -5.32 -9.31 11.01
N THR A 104 -5.77 -10.23 11.87
CA THR A 104 -5.80 -10.02 13.32
C THR A 104 -4.39 -10.03 13.88
N ALA A 105 -3.60 -11.05 13.54
CA ALA A 105 -2.21 -11.14 13.99
C ALA A 105 -1.34 -10.01 13.43
N PHE A 106 -1.62 -9.52 12.22
CA PHE A 106 -0.96 -8.34 11.66
C PHE A 106 -1.25 -7.07 12.47
N LEU A 107 -2.50 -6.84 12.89
CA LEU A 107 -2.84 -5.70 13.74
C LEU A 107 -2.23 -5.80 15.14
N GLU A 108 -1.96 -7.01 15.64
CA GLU A 108 -1.22 -7.24 16.88
C GLU A 108 0.29 -7.00 16.73
N ASP A 109 0.82 -7.04 15.50
CA ASP A 109 2.20 -6.66 15.19
C ASP A 109 2.43 -5.16 15.20
N MET A 110 1.38 -4.38 14.99
CA MET A 110 1.46 -2.93 15.03
C MET A 110 1.47 -2.43 16.47
N HIS A 111 2.51 -1.65 16.79
CA HIS A 111 2.64 -0.99 18.09
C HIS A 111 1.58 0.10 18.27
N ASP A 112 1.30 0.87 17.21
CA ASP A 112 0.29 1.92 17.20
C ASP A 112 -0.76 1.68 16.10
N LYS A 113 -1.96 1.27 16.51
CA LYS A 113 -3.09 1.05 15.60
C LYS A 113 -3.67 2.35 15.06
N SER A 114 -3.37 3.48 15.67
CA SER A 114 -3.82 4.81 15.23
C SER A 114 -3.09 5.29 13.97
N GLU A 115 -1.98 4.65 13.59
CA GLU A 115 -1.30 4.86 12.31
C GLU A 115 -2.20 4.53 11.11
N PHE A 116 -3.18 3.62 11.29
CA PHE A 116 -4.21 3.43 10.31
C PHE A 116 -5.41 4.35 10.57
N SER A 117 -5.69 5.22 9.60
CA SER A 117 -7.03 5.81 9.49
C SER A 117 -8.06 4.67 9.40
N PRO A 118 -9.16 4.71 10.18
CA PRO A 118 -10.18 3.65 10.18
C PRO A 118 -10.68 3.28 8.78
N VAL A 119 -10.77 4.27 7.89
CA VAL A 119 -11.26 4.06 6.52
C VAL A 119 -10.24 3.33 5.65
N VAL A 120 -8.94 3.54 5.89
CA VAL A 120 -7.86 2.80 5.22
C VAL A 120 -7.82 1.34 5.70
N SER A 121 -8.03 1.10 6.99
CA SER A 121 -8.16 -0.26 7.53
C SER A 121 -9.31 -1.04 6.88
N ILE A 122 -10.46 -0.38 6.68
CA ILE A 122 -11.60 -0.97 5.98
C ILE A 122 -11.23 -1.29 4.53
N ALA A 123 -10.62 -0.35 3.80
CA ALA A 123 -10.19 -0.58 2.42
C ALA A 123 -9.23 -1.77 2.26
N LEU A 124 -8.23 -1.88 3.14
CA LEU A 124 -7.28 -3.00 3.11
C LEU A 124 -7.95 -4.33 3.46
N ARG A 125 -8.81 -4.35 4.48
CA ARG A 125 -9.55 -5.55 4.88
C ARG A 125 -10.49 -6.02 3.77
N ASP A 126 -11.21 -5.10 3.14
CA ASP A 126 -12.16 -5.43 2.08
C ASP A 126 -11.42 -5.86 0.81
N THR A 127 -10.25 -5.29 0.53
CA THR A 127 -9.34 -5.77 -0.52
C THR A 127 -8.86 -7.20 -0.25
N LEU A 128 -8.52 -7.53 1.01
CA LEU A 128 -8.14 -8.89 1.39
C LEU A 128 -9.30 -9.88 1.20
N SER A 129 -10.52 -9.50 1.57
CA SER A 129 -11.73 -10.29 1.33
C SER A 129 -12.00 -10.49 -0.17
N TRP A 130 -11.85 -9.44 -0.96
CA TRP A 130 -11.99 -9.48 -2.43
C TRP A 130 -10.95 -10.41 -3.09
N ILE A 131 -9.70 -10.38 -2.61
CA ILE A 131 -8.63 -11.30 -3.03
C ILE A 131 -9.02 -12.77 -2.72
N ARG A 132 -9.48 -13.02 -1.49
CA ARG A 132 -9.86 -14.38 -1.01
C ARG A 132 -11.07 -14.94 -1.71
N ALA A 133 -12.02 -14.10 -2.10
CA ALA A 133 -13.18 -14.47 -2.90
C ALA A 133 -12.83 -14.74 -4.38
N GLY A 134 -11.55 -14.59 -4.78
CA GLY A 134 -11.11 -14.86 -6.15
C GLY A 134 -11.55 -13.79 -7.15
N HIS A 135 -11.97 -12.61 -6.69
CA HIS A 135 -12.38 -11.54 -7.59
C HIS A 135 -11.18 -10.90 -8.31
N SER A 136 -11.43 -10.38 -9.51
CA SER A 136 -10.46 -9.73 -10.39
C SER A 136 -10.93 -8.39 -10.91
N ASP A 137 -12.24 -8.14 -10.92
CA ASP A 137 -12.84 -6.86 -11.29
C ASP A 137 -12.63 -5.82 -10.16
N PRO A 138 -11.83 -4.76 -10.40
CA PRO A 138 -11.51 -3.76 -9.39
C PRO A 138 -12.69 -2.86 -9.05
N MET A 139 -13.69 -2.72 -9.93
CA MET A 139 -14.82 -1.81 -9.71
C MET A 139 -15.78 -2.33 -8.62
N ARG A 140 -15.75 -3.63 -8.31
CA ARG A 140 -16.56 -4.23 -7.23
C ARG A 140 -16.29 -3.66 -5.84
N ILE A 141 -15.10 -3.11 -5.61
CA ILE A 141 -14.70 -2.53 -4.32
C ILE A 141 -14.42 -1.03 -4.42
N GLU A 142 -14.84 -0.38 -5.51
CA GLU A 142 -14.59 1.04 -5.76
C GLU A 142 -15.16 1.94 -4.65
N GLU A 143 -16.36 1.64 -4.15
CA GLU A 143 -17.01 2.45 -3.12
C GLU A 143 -16.15 2.57 -1.85
N VAL A 144 -15.48 1.49 -1.46
CA VAL A 144 -14.61 1.47 -0.28
C VAL A 144 -13.41 2.40 -0.47
N TYR A 145 -12.83 2.41 -1.67
CA TYR A 145 -11.72 3.30 -2.03
C TYR A 145 -12.16 4.76 -2.15
N ARG A 146 -13.34 5.02 -2.72
CA ARG A 146 -13.94 6.34 -2.79
C ARG A 146 -14.19 6.92 -1.39
N ASN A 147 -14.71 6.12 -0.47
CA ASN A 147 -14.91 6.54 0.92
C ASN A 147 -13.59 6.86 1.61
N ALA A 148 -12.54 6.05 1.39
CA ALA A 148 -11.19 6.33 1.89
C ALA A 148 -10.64 7.67 1.35
N GLU A 149 -10.83 7.95 0.07
CA GLU A 149 -10.38 9.19 -0.56
C GLU A 149 -11.13 10.42 -0.05
N ILE A 150 -12.46 10.33 0.13
CA ILE A 150 -13.28 11.40 0.69
C ILE A 150 -12.83 11.72 2.12
N SER A 151 -12.57 10.70 2.93
CA SER A 151 -12.07 10.87 4.30
C SER A 151 -10.73 11.61 4.32
N ARG A 152 -9.75 11.17 3.51
CA ARG A 152 -8.44 11.83 3.38
C ARG A 152 -8.57 13.30 2.97
N LYS A 153 -9.39 13.58 1.96
CA LYS A 153 -9.62 14.96 1.47
C LYS A 153 -10.35 15.84 2.48
N THR A 154 -11.19 15.28 3.34
CA THR A 154 -11.93 16.04 4.34
C THR A 154 -11.01 16.43 5.50
N VAL A 155 -10.15 15.51 5.95
CA VAL A 155 -9.08 15.81 6.92
C VAL A 155 -8.12 16.86 6.36
N ALA A 156 -7.64 16.70 5.13
CA ALA A 156 -6.73 17.66 4.49
C ALA A 156 -7.34 19.06 4.31
N ARG A 157 -8.67 19.16 4.10
CA ARG A 157 -9.38 20.45 4.04
C ARG A 157 -9.58 21.10 5.41
N GLY A 158 -9.68 20.30 6.48
CA GLY A 158 -9.74 20.79 7.87
C GLY A 158 -8.41 21.35 8.39
N CYS A 159 -7.28 20.96 7.78
CA CYS A 159 -5.95 21.50 8.10
C CYS A 159 -5.62 22.81 7.37
N ARG A 160 -6.55 23.37 6.59
CA ARG A 160 -6.35 24.68 5.94
C ARG A 160 -6.73 25.77 6.96
N SER A 161 -5.70 26.49 7.44
CA SER A 161 -5.81 27.65 8.35
C SER A 161 -6.97 28.60 7.97
N PRO A 162 -7.68 29.25 8.93
CA PRO A 162 -8.92 30.00 8.67
C PRO A 162 -8.81 31.22 7.74
N ASN A 163 -7.63 31.57 7.21
CA ASN A 163 -7.40 32.84 6.51
C ASN A 163 -7.33 32.76 4.98
N SER A 164 -8.21 31.98 4.35
CA SER A 164 -8.52 32.21 2.92
C SER A 164 -9.95 31.80 2.61
N ALA A 165 -10.89 32.69 2.91
CA ALA A 165 -12.26 32.60 2.46
C ALA A 165 -12.35 32.84 0.94
N SER A 166 -13.01 31.92 0.24
CA SER A 166 -14.04 32.28 -0.75
C SER A 166 -14.89 31.04 -1.03
N ILE A 167 -15.99 30.95 -0.31
CA ILE A 167 -17.12 30.07 -0.60
C ILE A 167 -17.97 30.81 -1.63
N SER A 168 -18.10 30.26 -2.84
CA SER A 168 -19.25 30.52 -3.69
C SER A 168 -19.96 29.18 -3.91
N ALA A 169 -21.05 29.00 -3.18
CA ALA A 169 -21.97 27.89 -3.37
C ALA A 169 -22.98 28.27 -4.46
N ARG A 170 -22.94 27.57 -5.59
CA ARG A 170 -24.07 27.43 -6.50
C ARG A 170 -24.15 25.97 -6.97
N THR A 171 -25.11 25.29 -6.38
CA THR A 171 -26.06 24.35 -6.99
C THR A 171 -25.57 23.58 -8.23
N GLY A 172 -25.35 22.27 -8.03
CA GLY A 172 -25.32 21.24 -9.08
C GLY A 172 -24.11 21.27 -10.01
N THR A 173 -23.01 20.58 -9.67
CA THR A 173 -21.93 20.34 -10.64
C THR A 173 -21.08 19.11 -10.27
N MET A 174 -21.13 18.11 -11.16
CA MET A 174 -20.00 17.35 -11.71
C MET A 174 -18.70 17.39 -10.87
N ILE A 175 -18.32 16.25 -10.28
CA ILE A 175 -17.00 16.06 -9.66
C ILE A 175 -15.97 16.05 -10.80
N THR A 176 -15.53 17.23 -11.25
CA THR A 176 -14.42 17.32 -12.19
C THR A 176 -13.14 16.98 -11.43
N ILE A 177 -12.55 15.82 -11.71
CA ILE A 177 -11.20 15.47 -11.25
C ILE A 177 -10.21 16.32 -12.07
N ARG A 178 -10.06 17.60 -11.71
CA ARG A 178 -8.99 18.43 -12.26
C ARG A 178 -7.66 17.87 -11.81
N SER A 179 -6.95 17.27 -12.76
CA SER A 179 -5.52 16.94 -12.75
C SER A 179 -4.71 17.99 -11.96
N ALA A 180 -4.36 17.66 -10.72
CA ALA A 180 -3.37 18.41 -9.95
C ALA A 180 -1.98 18.04 -10.46
N ARG A 181 -1.53 18.76 -11.51
CA ARG A 181 -0.10 18.90 -11.80
C ARG A 181 0.54 19.65 -10.63
N ARG A 182 1.65 19.12 -10.11
CA ARG A 182 2.44 19.52 -8.92
C ARG A 182 1.88 19.04 -7.58
N CYS A 183 2.24 17.81 -7.22
CA CYS A 183 2.44 17.45 -5.82
C CYS A 183 3.94 17.63 -5.53
N THR A 184 4.31 18.83 -5.09
CA THR A 184 5.61 19.07 -4.46
C THR A 184 5.62 18.43 -3.09
N ILE A 185 6.62 17.58 -2.88
CA ILE A 185 6.96 16.89 -1.64
C ILE A 185 7.15 17.91 -0.50
N VAL A 186 6.33 17.85 0.55
CA VAL A 186 6.74 18.18 1.93
C VAL A 186 5.84 17.43 2.93
N GLY A 187 6.44 16.73 3.90
CA GLY A 187 5.84 16.55 5.24
C GLY A 187 5.32 15.16 5.62
N THR A 188 6.26 14.29 6.03
CA THR A 188 6.14 13.25 7.08
C THR A 188 5.00 12.22 7.03
N GLY A 189 5.38 10.98 6.71
CA GLY A 189 4.59 9.76 6.88
C GLY A 189 4.53 8.98 5.58
N TRP A 190 5.01 7.73 5.56
CA TRP A 190 5.17 6.83 4.38
C TRP A 190 6.42 7.02 3.52
N ARG A 191 7.62 7.10 4.13
CA ARG A 191 8.90 6.88 3.38
C ARG A 191 9.21 5.41 3.12
N CYS A 192 8.76 4.48 3.97
CA CYS A 192 9.18 3.08 3.86
C CYS A 192 8.56 2.35 2.64
N CYS A 193 7.37 2.76 2.18
CA CYS A 193 6.69 2.10 1.06
C CYS A 193 7.09 2.62 -0.33
N SER A 194 7.64 3.84 -0.45
CA SER A 194 8.09 4.38 -1.75
C SER A 194 9.46 3.82 -2.14
N GLU A 195 10.36 3.61 -1.18
CA GLU A 195 11.69 3.03 -1.43
C GLU A 195 11.60 1.57 -1.88
N ILE A 196 10.57 0.83 -1.45
CA ILE A 196 10.29 -0.54 -1.90
C ILE A 196 9.85 -0.60 -3.37
N TRP A 197 9.24 0.46 -3.93
CA TRP A 197 8.88 0.49 -5.35
C TRP A 197 10.05 0.92 -6.24
N SER A 198 10.84 1.92 -5.84
CA SER A 198 12.00 2.34 -6.63
C SER A 198 13.06 1.23 -6.79
N ALA A 199 13.23 0.35 -5.80
CA ALA A 199 14.12 -0.82 -5.90
C ALA A 199 13.54 -1.99 -6.76
N HIS A 200 12.26 -1.93 -7.12
CA HIS A 200 11.58 -2.96 -7.91
C HIS A 200 11.32 -2.55 -9.36
N GLU A 201 11.19 -1.25 -9.63
CA GLU A 201 11.03 -0.68 -10.98
C GLU A 201 12.31 -0.87 -11.84
N GLU A 202 13.50 -0.81 -11.22
CA GLU A 202 14.79 -1.09 -11.88
C GLU A 202 14.94 -2.56 -12.35
N ALA A 203 14.06 -3.46 -11.90
CA ALA A 203 14.00 -4.85 -12.37
C ALA A 203 12.89 -5.13 -13.38
N ALA A 204 11.92 -4.24 -13.55
CA ALA A 204 10.91 -4.34 -14.60
C ALA A 204 11.45 -3.81 -15.95
N GLU A 205 12.52 -3.01 -15.93
CA GLU A 205 13.20 -2.47 -17.12
C GLU A 205 14.17 -3.48 -17.79
N ARG A 206 14.19 -4.75 -17.34
CA ARG A 206 15.01 -5.84 -17.92
C ARG A 206 14.21 -7.04 -18.42
N LEU A 207 13.01 -6.83 -18.94
CA LEU A 207 12.38 -7.84 -19.79
C LEU A 207 12.83 -7.60 -21.25
N PRO A 208 13.46 -8.58 -21.92
CA PRO A 208 13.81 -8.45 -23.32
C PRO A 208 12.52 -8.37 -24.15
N THR A 209 12.45 -7.39 -25.05
CA THR A 209 11.53 -7.40 -26.18
C THR A 209 11.78 -8.66 -27.00
N LEU A 210 10.79 -9.57 -26.99
CA LEU A 210 10.59 -10.59 -28.00
C LEU A 210 9.22 -10.37 -28.63
#